data_AF-A0A9E4ETT4-F1
#
_entry.id   AF-A0A9E4ETT4-F1
#
_cell.length_a   1.000
_cell.length_b   1.000
_cell.length_c   1.000
_cell.angle_alpha   90.00
_cell.angle_beta   90.00
_cell.angle_gamma   90.00
#
_symmetry.space_group_name_H-M   'P 1'
#
loop_
_entity.id
_entity.type
_entity.pdbx_description
1 polymer ?
#
loop_
_entity_poly.entity_id
_entity_poly.type
_entity_poly.pdbx_seq_one_letter_code
_entity_poly.pdbx_strand_id
1 'polypeptide(L)' 'MSLILISTVVFFAQFAHAQDYNRWRLPDGAVGFPDFLRFAAQFGQSRGDAGFDARFDLNGDGTVGFSDFVIFARSFGLGG' A
#
# COMPACT_ATOMS: atom_id res chain seq x y z
N MET A 1 -14.74 18.72 -31.02
CA MET A 1 -15.47 17.91 -30.02
C MET A 1 -14.47 16.88 -29.49
N SER A 2 -13.78 17.22 -28.42
CA SER A 2 -12.59 16.50 -27.95
C SER A 2 -13.00 15.47 -26.91
N LEU A 3 -12.82 14.19 -27.23
CA LEU A 3 -13.01 13.08 -26.29
C LEU A 3 -11.70 12.27 -26.24
N ILE A 4 -10.70 12.83 -25.56
CA ILE A 4 -9.45 12.13 -25.21
C ILE A 4 -9.11 12.49 -23.76
N LEU A 5 -9.88 12.04 -22.77
CA LEU A 5 -9.56 12.30 -21.35
C LEU A 5 -9.99 11.18 -20.36
N ILE A 6 -10.26 9.95 -20.81
CA ILE A 6 -10.60 8.86 -19.87
C ILE A 6 -9.50 7.78 -19.79
N SER A 7 -8.45 7.82 -20.61
CA SER A 7 -7.51 6.68 -20.74
C SER A 7 -6.24 6.71 -19.86
N THR A 8 -5.92 7.78 -19.13
CA THR A 8 -4.63 7.84 -18.39
C THR A 8 -4.75 7.61 -16.88
N VAL A 9 -5.94 7.75 -16.30
CA VAL A 9 -6.13 7.52 -14.85
C VAL A 9 -6.51 6.06 -14.54
N VAL A 10 -7.08 5.34 -15.51
CA VAL A 10 -7.53 3.93 -15.31
C VAL A 10 -6.45 2.91 -15.70
N PHE A 11 -5.41 3.29 -16.46
CA PHE A 11 -4.39 2.35 -16.93
C PHE A 11 -3.35 1.95 -15.87
N PHE A 12 -3.18 2.73 -14.79
CA PHE A 12 -2.29 2.35 -13.68
C PHE A 12 -2.93 1.37 -12.69
N ALA A 13 -4.26 1.27 -12.64
CA ALA A 13 -4.95 0.37 -11.71
C ALA A 13 -4.98 -1.10 -12.18
N GLN A 14 -4.76 -1.37 -13.46
CA GLN A 14 -4.80 -2.74 -14.01
C GLN A 14 -3.46 -3.50 -13.82
N PHE A 15 -2.36 -2.81 -13.48
CA PHE A 15 -1.06 -3.42 -13.17
C PHE A 15 -0.71 -3.42 -11.67
N ALA A 16 -1.54 -2.82 -10.80
CA ALA A 16 -1.63 -3.23 -9.38
C ALA A 16 -2.37 -4.57 -9.33
N HIS A 17 -1.75 -5.55 -9.97
CA HIS A 17 -2.21 -6.90 -10.21
C HIS A 17 -2.56 -7.53 -8.87
N ALA A 18 -3.41 -8.55 -8.87
CA ALA A 18 -3.78 -9.36 -7.70
C ALA A 18 -2.60 -10.03 -6.95
N GLN A 19 -1.35 -9.63 -7.20
CA GLN A 19 -0.13 -10.06 -6.52
C GLN A 19 0.12 -9.30 -5.20
N ASP A 20 -0.44 -8.10 -5.02
CA ASP A 20 -0.12 -7.25 -3.86
C ASP A 20 -0.94 -7.59 -2.59
N TYR A 21 -2.05 -8.33 -2.74
CA TYR A 21 -2.85 -8.82 -1.62
C TYR A 21 -2.10 -9.76 -0.68
N ASN A 22 -1.20 -10.58 -1.24
CA ASN A 22 -0.44 -11.56 -0.47
C ASN A 22 0.68 -10.91 0.35
N ARG A 23 0.99 -9.62 0.12
CA ARG A 23 2.09 -8.90 0.78
C ARG A 23 1.78 -8.56 2.23
N TRP A 24 0.51 -8.32 2.53
CA TRP A 24 0.06 -7.86 3.83
C TRP A 24 -0.58 -8.92 4.67
N ARG A 25 -1.41 -9.79 4.07
CA ARG A 25 -2.21 -10.70 4.88
C ARG A 25 -1.31 -11.57 5.74
N LEU A 26 -1.65 -11.65 7.01
CA LEU A 26 -1.20 -12.74 7.85
C LEU A 26 -1.77 -14.06 7.31
N PRO A 27 -1.31 -15.22 7.81
CA PRO A 27 -1.89 -16.51 7.47
C PRO A 27 -3.39 -16.63 7.78
N ASP A 28 -3.99 -15.63 8.44
CA ASP A 28 -5.42 -15.51 8.74
C ASP A 28 -6.28 -15.16 7.51
N GLY A 29 -5.67 -14.82 6.38
CA GLY A 29 -6.40 -14.63 5.12
C GLY A 29 -6.89 -13.21 4.87
N ALA A 30 -6.73 -12.29 5.82
CA ALA A 30 -7.31 -10.95 5.78
C ALA A 30 -6.26 -9.85 5.97
N VAL A 31 -6.56 -8.64 5.48
CA VAL A 31 -5.83 -7.42 5.87
C VAL A 31 -6.59 -6.77 7.01
N GLY A 32 -6.06 -6.87 8.22
CA GLY A 32 -6.78 -6.54 9.44
C GLY A 32 -6.01 -5.64 10.41
N PHE A 33 -6.55 -5.54 11.63
CA PHE A 33 -5.95 -4.75 12.70
C PHE A 33 -4.49 -5.18 13.05
N PRO A 34 -4.13 -6.47 13.05
CA PRO A 34 -2.73 -6.86 13.25
C PRO A 34 -1.77 -6.29 12.19
N ASP A 35 -2.21 -6.18 10.93
CA ASP A 35 -1.41 -5.58 9.86
C ASP A 35 -1.27 -4.08 10.04
N PHE A 36 -2.34 -3.42 10.52
CA PHE A 36 -2.27 -2.01 10.92
C PHE A 36 -1.23 -1.77 12.03
N LEU A 37 -1.15 -2.63 13.05
CA LEU A 37 -0.13 -2.47 14.11
C LEU A 37 1.30 -2.59 13.56
N ARG A 38 1.53 -3.45 12.57
CA ARG A 38 2.82 -3.56 11.89
C ARG A 38 3.13 -2.33 11.06
N PHE A 39 2.14 -1.80 10.34
CA PHE A 39 2.30 -0.56 9.59
C PHE A 39 2.61 0.62 10.52
N ALA A 40 1.87 0.75 11.63
CA ALA A 40 2.09 1.79 12.62
C ALA A 40 3.49 1.76 13.23
N ALA A 41 4.09 0.57 13.41
CA ALA A 41 5.46 0.43 13.90
C ALA A 41 6.54 0.97 12.93
N GLN A 42 6.19 1.15 11.66
CA GLN A 42 7.09 1.65 10.61
C GLN A 42 6.80 3.10 10.22
N PHE A 43 5.69 3.67 10.68
CA PHE A 43 5.26 5.01 10.32
C PHE A 43 6.29 6.08 10.71
N GLY A 44 6.65 6.95 9.76
CA GLY A 44 7.64 8.01 9.92
C GLY A 44 9.09 7.58 9.64
N GLN A 45 9.38 6.29 9.43
CA GLN A 45 10.71 5.83 9.03
C GLN A 45 11.01 6.22 7.58
N SER A 46 12.25 6.58 7.31
CA SER A 46 12.74 6.96 5.98
C SER A 46 13.97 6.16 5.58
N ARG A 47 14.26 6.10 4.28
CA ARG A 47 15.45 5.44 3.76
C ARG A 47 16.71 6.05 4.40
N GLY A 48 17.45 5.22 5.12
CA GLY A 48 18.64 5.62 5.88
C GLY A 48 18.47 5.40 7.38
N ASP A 49 17.24 5.32 7.87
CA ASP A 49 16.97 4.95 9.26
C ASP A 49 17.25 3.46 9.47
N ALA A 50 17.85 3.12 10.62
CA ALA A 50 18.17 1.72 10.95
C ALA A 50 16.93 0.81 11.04
N GLY A 51 15.76 1.41 11.30
CA GLY A 51 14.48 0.71 11.43
C GLY A 51 13.64 0.69 10.15
N PHE A 52 14.11 1.29 9.05
CA PHE A 52 13.35 1.40 7.81
C PHE A 52 13.17 0.04 7.13
N ASP A 53 11.91 -0.30 6.85
CA ASP A 53 11.55 -1.47 6.05
C ASP A 53 10.82 -1.03 4.78
N ALA A 54 11.48 -1.21 3.63
CA ALA A 54 10.97 -0.86 2.31
C ALA A 54 9.67 -1.59 1.90
N ARG A 55 9.22 -2.58 2.67
CA ARG A 55 7.91 -3.20 2.47
C ARG A 55 6.75 -2.29 2.83
N PHE A 56 6.99 -1.29 3.69
CA PHE A 56 5.98 -0.35 4.18
C PHE A 56 5.96 0.99 3.44
N ASP A 57 6.98 1.26 2.62
CA ASP A 57 7.02 2.34 1.63
C ASP A 57 6.32 1.85 0.35
N LEU A 58 5.04 2.19 0.22
CA LEU A 58 4.12 1.64 -0.79
C LEU A 58 4.02 2.49 -2.03
N ASN A 59 4.28 3.78 -1.90
CA ASN A 59 4.40 4.66 -3.06
C ASN A 59 5.85 4.73 -3.59
N GLY A 60 6.84 4.20 -2.84
CA GLY A 60 8.24 4.13 -3.22
C GLY A 60 8.98 5.47 -3.10
N ASP A 61 8.46 6.41 -2.30
CA ASP A 61 9.04 7.76 -2.15
C ASP A 61 10.21 7.82 -1.15
N GLY A 62 10.52 6.69 -0.51
CA GLY A 62 11.59 6.57 0.47
C GLY A 62 11.17 6.89 1.90
N THR A 63 9.88 7.14 2.16
CA THR A 63 9.31 7.41 3.48
C THR A 63 8.07 6.56 3.71
N VAL A 64 7.93 5.98 4.91
CA VAL A 64 6.66 5.35 5.32
C VAL A 64 5.76 6.44 5.90
N GLY A 65 4.91 7.03 5.06
CA GLY A 65 4.14 8.23 5.38
C GLY A 65 2.63 8.09 5.24
N PHE A 66 1.96 9.25 5.25
CA PHE A 66 0.50 9.32 5.12
C PHE A 66 0.01 8.80 3.75
N SER A 67 0.79 9.03 2.69
CA SER A 67 0.51 8.51 1.35
C SER A 67 0.41 6.98 1.35
N ASP A 68 1.32 6.31 2.05
CA ASP A 68 1.32 4.84 2.22
C ASP A 68 0.14 4.39 3.08
N PHE A 69 -0.21 5.14 4.12
CA PHE A 69 -1.39 4.84 4.93
C PHE A 69 -2.67 4.86 4.08
N VAL A 70 -2.82 5.82 3.16
CA VAL A 70 -3.98 5.87 2.25
C VAL A 70 -4.02 4.65 1.33
N ILE A 71 -2.86 4.15 0.87
CA ILE A 71 -2.76 2.93 0.06
C ILE A 71 -3.14 1.69 0.89
N PHE A 72 -2.63 1.59 2.11
CA PHE A 72 -2.97 0.53 3.07
C PHE A 72 -4.48 0.52 3.38
N ALA A 73 -5.05 1.68 3.71
CA ALA A 73 -6.46 1.81 4.10
C ALA A 73 -7.43 1.38 2.99
N ARG A 74 -7.05 1.55 1.71
CA ARG A 74 -7.83 1.02 0.58
C ARG A 74 -7.92 -0.50 0.57
N SER A 75 -6.96 -1.18 1.18
CA SER A 75 -6.88 -2.64 1.26
C SER A 75 -7.47 -3.20 2.56
N PHE A 76 -7.81 -2.35 3.53
CA PHE A 76 -8.24 -2.76 4.85
C PHE A 76 -9.60 -3.49 4.82
N GLY A 77 -9.69 -4.63 5.50
CA GLY A 77 -10.89 -5.46 5.52
C GLY A 77 -11.10 -6.32 4.27
N LEU A 78 -10.14 -6.33 3.34
CA LEU A 78 -10.16 -7.22 2.20
C LEU A 78 -9.52 -8.57 2.57
N GLY A 79 -10.10 -9.66 2.05
CA GLY A 79 -9.75 -11.02 2.42
C GLY A 79 -10.70 -11.59 3.46
N GLY A 80 -11.51 -12.56 3.02
CA GLY A 80 -12.60 -13.23 3.72
C GLY A 80 -13.40 -14.06 2.72
#